data_AF-A0AAT9R5L5-F1
#
_entry.id   AF-A0AAT9R5L5-F1
#
_cell.length_a   1.000
_cell.length_b   1.000
_cell.length_c   1.000
_cell.angle_alpha   90.00
_cell.angle_beta   90.00
_cell.angle_gamma   90.00
#
_symmetry.space_group_name_H-M   'P 1'
#
loop_
_entity.id
_entity.type
_entity.pdbx_description
1 polymer ?
#
loop_
_entity_poly.entity_id
_entity_poly.type
_entity_poly.pdbx_seq_one_letter_code
_entity_poly.pdbx_strand_id
1 'polypeptide(L)'
;MPNPINTPEPPESRKISATGEQSVAVGRDAGTIITGNVTNNVTGRVTPIAWVTLVAALLLLAAGTFPAWKSAIEKGSKDVRTIQPDLLRTPHAGLEFWQNKARASMSLANKSDLPIIDVPLKREPFILRFPKIDEQGLRVNAWTSDYNFSIEDSDRATLPPFCSGCAYAAHAYFNGKLFLGKHGFNYFLGKRVSSYSNEQDEIYVSGVSSKEGHVDFPDAQSRLYLTFWIDHDGDDVFNIDEFEFVRLNFAD
;
A
#
# COMPACT_ATOMS: atom_id res chain seq x y z
N MET A 1 51.75 29.96 -2.55
CA MET A 1 50.75 30.09 -3.63
C MET A 1 50.22 28.69 -3.92
N PRO A 2 48.92 28.41 -3.77
CA PRO A 2 48.38 27.08 -4.02
C PRO A 2 48.30 26.81 -5.53
N ASN A 3 48.64 25.59 -5.94
CA ASN A 3 48.58 25.13 -7.33
C ASN A 3 47.11 25.04 -7.82
N PRO A 4 46.84 25.37 -9.10
CA PRO A 4 45.50 25.24 -9.65
C PRO A 4 45.11 23.77 -9.79
N ILE A 5 43.89 23.47 -9.35
CA ILE A 5 43.22 22.17 -9.49
C ILE A 5 42.80 22.03 -10.95
N ASN A 6 43.30 21.01 -11.64
CA ASN A 6 42.85 20.65 -12.98
C ASN A 6 41.46 20.03 -12.91
N THR A 7 40.47 20.72 -13.47
CA THR A 7 39.13 20.19 -13.70
C THR A 7 39.16 19.26 -14.91
N PRO A 8 38.71 17.99 -14.80
CA PRO A 8 38.64 17.10 -15.95
C PRO A 8 37.52 17.54 -16.90
N GLU A 9 37.83 17.53 -18.21
CA GLU A 9 36.85 17.79 -19.26
C GLU A 9 35.76 16.70 -19.30
N PRO A 10 34.51 17.07 -19.62
CA PRO A 10 33.42 16.11 -19.74
C PRO A 10 33.60 15.25 -21.01
N PRO A 11 33.21 13.95 -20.97
CA PRO A 11 33.36 13.07 -22.12
C PRO A 11 32.44 13.48 -23.27
N GLU A 12 32.99 13.48 -24.49
CA GLU A 12 32.26 13.74 -25.73
C GLU A 12 31.10 12.75 -25.93
N SER A 13 29.93 13.30 -26.23
CA SER A 13 28.74 12.54 -26.58
C SER A 13 28.91 11.85 -27.94
N ARG A 14 29.07 10.53 -27.96
CA ARG A 14 28.97 9.73 -29.19
C ARG A 14 27.51 9.66 -29.64
N LYS A 15 27.23 10.20 -30.83
CA LYS A 15 25.98 9.96 -31.57
C LYS A 15 25.97 8.52 -32.08
N ILE A 16 25.02 7.72 -31.62
CA ILE A 16 24.73 6.39 -32.18
C ILE A 16 23.64 6.58 -33.24
N SER A 17 23.99 6.29 -34.49
CA SER A 17 23.06 6.26 -35.62
C SER A 17 22.45 4.86 -35.70
N ALA A 18 21.13 4.75 -35.53
CA ALA A 18 20.39 3.51 -35.68
C ALA A 18 19.81 3.43 -37.10
N THR A 19 20.36 2.55 -37.93
CA THR A 19 19.74 2.08 -39.17
C THR A 19 19.70 0.56 -39.12
N GLY A 20 18.50 0.00 -39.15
CA GLY A 20 18.27 -1.44 -39.13
C GLY A 20 16.78 -1.75 -39.17
N GLU A 21 16.19 -1.64 -40.36
CA GLU A 21 14.90 -2.25 -40.67
C GLU A 21 15.04 -3.77 -40.65
N GLN A 22 14.27 -4.45 -39.81
CA GLN A 22 13.96 -5.87 -39.98
C GLN A 22 12.44 -6.03 -40.01
N SER A 23 11.94 -6.39 -41.18
CA SER A 23 10.60 -6.86 -41.45
C SER A 23 10.44 -8.29 -40.94
N VAL A 24 9.53 -8.48 -39.98
CA VAL A 24 9.07 -9.81 -39.56
C VAL A 24 7.72 -10.08 -40.20
N ALA A 25 7.64 -11.20 -40.91
CA ALA A 25 6.47 -11.67 -41.64
C ALA A 25 5.32 -12.05 -40.68
N VAL A 26 4.13 -11.59 -41.04
CA VAL A 26 2.86 -11.96 -40.41
C VAL A 26 2.43 -13.33 -40.94
N GLY A 27 2.55 -14.36 -40.10
CA GLY A 27 1.90 -15.65 -40.31
C GLY A 27 0.45 -15.60 -39.81
N ARG A 28 -0.52 -15.72 -40.72
CA ARG A 28 -1.93 -15.92 -40.44
C ARG A 28 -2.22 -17.43 -40.45
N ASP A 29 -2.40 -18.02 -39.28
CA ASP A 29 -3.09 -19.31 -39.15
C ASP A 29 -4.38 -19.10 -38.34
N ALA A 30 -5.50 -19.23 -39.05
CA ALA A 30 -6.84 -19.21 -38.50
C ALA A 30 -7.18 -20.62 -37.98
N GLY A 31 -7.00 -20.82 -36.67
CA GLY A 31 -7.43 -22.02 -35.95
C GLY A 31 -8.67 -21.74 -35.12
N THR A 32 -9.83 -22.11 -35.67
CA THR A 32 -11.06 -22.60 -35.01
C THR A 32 -11.32 -22.18 -33.55
N ILE A 33 -12.25 -21.24 -33.37
CA ILE A 33 -12.94 -21.01 -32.09
C ILE A 33 -14.11 -22.01 -32.01
N ILE A 34 -14.02 -22.98 -31.09
CA ILE A 34 -15.17 -23.81 -30.69
C ILE A 34 -15.87 -23.09 -29.53
N THR A 35 -16.95 -22.37 -29.83
CA THR A 35 -17.90 -21.88 -28.83
C THR A 35 -18.78 -23.04 -28.35
N GLY A 36 -18.44 -23.63 -27.21
CA GLY A 36 -19.32 -24.54 -26.49
C GLY A 36 -20.19 -23.77 -25.51
N ASN A 37 -21.47 -23.57 -25.84
CA ASN A 37 -22.46 -23.07 -24.89
C ASN A 37 -22.82 -24.19 -23.91
N VAL A 38 -22.37 -24.07 -22.65
CA VAL A 38 -22.84 -24.91 -21.54
C VAL A 38 -23.95 -24.17 -20.81
N THR A 39 -25.21 -24.50 -21.12
CA THR A 39 -26.37 -24.05 -20.35
C THR A 39 -26.62 -25.04 -19.21
N ASN A 40 -26.17 -24.70 -18.01
CA ASN A 40 -26.54 -25.41 -16.79
C ASN A 40 -27.93 -24.95 -16.34
N ASN A 41 -28.95 -25.75 -16.67
CA ASN A 41 -30.28 -25.65 -16.06
C ASN A 41 -30.21 -26.15 -14.62
N VAL A 42 -30.21 -25.24 -13.64
CA VAL A 42 -30.46 -25.58 -12.23
C VAL A 42 -31.85 -25.09 -11.85
N THR A 43 -32.84 -25.97 -12.00
CA THR A 43 -34.19 -25.83 -11.46
C THR A 43 -34.18 -26.13 -9.96
N GLY A 44 -33.76 -25.15 -9.16
CA GLY A 44 -33.88 -25.17 -7.71
C GLY A 44 -35.25 -24.66 -7.26
N ARG A 45 -36.13 -25.57 -6.81
CA ARG A 45 -37.40 -25.23 -6.14
C ARG A 45 -37.10 -24.51 -4.82
N VAL A 46 -37.60 -23.28 -4.68
CA VAL A 46 -37.58 -22.53 -3.42
C VAL A 46 -38.87 -22.84 -2.68
N THR A 47 -38.78 -23.54 -1.54
CA THR A 47 -39.87 -23.71 -0.58
C THR A 47 -39.90 -22.50 0.36
N PRO A 48 -40.97 -21.69 0.40
CA PRO A 48 -41.13 -20.67 1.43
C PRO A 48 -41.61 -21.32 2.72
N ILE A 49 -40.71 -21.49 3.69
CA ILE A 49 -41.11 -21.79 5.07
C ILE A 49 -41.41 -20.47 5.77
N ALA A 50 -42.69 -20.30 6.06
CA ALA A 50 -43.25 -19.25 6.88
C ALA A 50 -42.60 -19.23 8.27
N TRP A 51 -42.12 -18.05 8.69
CA TRP A 51 -41.93 -17.69 10.09
C TRP A 51 -42.70 -16.42 10.36
N VAL A 52 -44.01 -16.58 10.55
CA VAL A 52 -44.85 -15.67 11.33
C VAL A 52 -44.98 -16.30 12.70
N THR A 53 -44.91 -15.49 13.76
CA THR A 53 -45.12 -15.77 15.20
C THR A 53 -43.87 -15.87 16.09
N LEU A 54 -43.33 -14.70 16.47
CA LEU A 54 -42.90 -14.44 17.84
C LEU A 54 -43.34 -13.01 18.20
N VAL A 55 -44.61 -12.82 18.57
CA VAL A 55 -45.04 -12.62 19.97
C VAL A 55 -44.37 -11.38 20.55
N ALA A 56 -44.98 -10.20 20.45
CA ALA A 56 -46.06 -9.77 21.34
C ALA A 56 -45.75 -9.95 22.85
N ALA A 57 -44.49 -9.76 23.24
CA ALA A 57 -44.05 -9.71 24.64
C ALA A 57 -43.22 -8.45 24.95
N LEU A 58 -43.56 -7.30 24.34
CA LEU A 58 -42.87 -6.03 24.58
C LEU A 58 -43.77 -4.83 24.91
N LEU A 59 -45.06 -5.06 25.21
CA LEU A 59 -46.05 -3.99 25.44
C LEU A 59 -46.79 -4.13 26.78
N LEU A 60 -46.12 -4.64 27.82
CA LEU A 60 -46.63 -4.67 29.21
C LEU A 60 -45.56 -4.27 30.24
N LEU A 61 -44.79 -3.22 29.96
CA LEU A 61 -43.96 -2.51 30.96
C LEU A 61 -44.18 -0.99 30.90
N ALA A 62 -45.43 -0.59 30.68
CA ALA A 62 -45.90 0.76 30.99
C ALA A 62 -46.53 0.73 32.40
N ALA A 63 -46.13 1.69 33.24
CA ALA A 63 -46.62 1.95 34.61
C ALA A 63 -45.98 1.09 35.73
N GLY A 64 -44.76 1.45 36.13
CA GLY A 64 -44.16 1.02 37.39
C GLY A 64 -42.89 1.80 37.69
N THR A 65 -42.97 2.67 38.70
CA THR A 65 -41.92 3.56 39.19
C THR A 65 -40.62 2.84 39.59
N PHE A 66 -39.52 3.10 38.87
CA PHE A 66 -38.16 2.76 39.33
C PHE A 66 -37.21 3.98 39.17
N PRO A 67 -36.99 4.80 40.21
CA PRO A 67 -36.04 5.92 40.14
C PRO A 67 -34.58 5.52 40.39
N ALA A 68 -34.23 4.22 40.50
CA ALA A 68 -32.88 3.81 40.91
C ALA A 68 -32.00 3.17 39.81
N TRP A 69 -32.51 2.86 38.62
CA TRP A 69 -31.69 2.21 37.57
C TRP A 69 -31.01 3.21 36.61
N LYS A 70 -31.49 4.46 36.48
CA LYS A 70 -30.80 5.44 35.61
C LYS A 70 -29.34 5.72 36.03
N SER A 71 -29.01 5.58 37.32
CA SER A 71 -27.65 5.83 37.82
C SER A 71 -26.68 4.65 37.66
N ALA A 72 -27.14 3.46 37.26
CA ALA A 72 -26.25 2.31 37.01
C ALA A 72 -25.85 2.16 35.53
N ILE A 73 -26.54 2.84 34.61
CA ILE A 73 -26.18 2.86 33.18
C ILE A 73 -25.09 3.93 32.92
N GLU A 74 -25.04 5.01 33.70
CA GLU A 74 -24.03 6.08 33.54
C GLU A 74 -22.62 5.73 34.07
N LYS A 75 -22.46 4.70 34.91
CA LYS A 75 -21.14 4.29 35.45
C LYS A 75 -20.52 3.08 34.75
N GLY A 76 -21.15 2.59 33.68
CA GLY A 76 -20.78 1.38 32.97
C GLY A 76 -20.19 1.57 31.57
N SER A 77 -19.86 2.79 31.15
CA SER A 77 -19.11 3.02 29.90
C SER A 77 -17.64 2.66 30.12
N LYS A 78 -17.37 1.40 30.46
CA LYS A 78 -16.05 0.81 30.22
C LYS A 78 -15.86 0.84 28.73
N ASP A 79 -14.83 1.55 28.28
CA ASP A 79 -14.28 1.51 26.94
C ASP A 79 -14.53 0.14 26.29
N VAL A 80 -15.60 0.04 25.51
CA VAL A 80 -15.72 -1.02 24.53
C VAL A 80 -14.67 -0.64 23.49
N ARG A 81 -13.43 -1.06 23.73
CA ARG A 81 -12.41 -1.06 22.70
C ARG A 81 -12.98 -1.94 21.60
N THR A 82 -13.56 -1.32 20.59
CA THR A 82 -13.93 -1.99 19.35
C THR A 82 -12.67 -2.71 18.90
N ILE A 83 -12.68 -4.04 19.00
CA ILE A 83 -11.60 -4.86 18.49
C ILE A 83 -11.66 -4.65 16.98
N GLN A 84 -10.83 -3.74 16.47
CA GLN A 84 -10.71 -3.60 15.03
C GLN A 84 -10.12 -4.92 14.50
N PRO A 85 -10.75 -5.50 13.47
CA PRO A 85 -10.27 -6.74 12.90
C PRO A 85 -8.84 -6.54 12.37
N ASP A 86 -7.99 -7.54 12.62
CA ASP A 86 -6.67 -7.62 12.00
C ASP A 86 -6.84 -7.65 10.48
N LEU A 87 -6.20 -6.71 9.79
CA LEU A 87 -6.28 -6.57 8.34
C LEU A 87 -5.38 -7.61 7.69
N LEU A 88 -5.93 -8.41 6.78
CA LEU A 88 -5.13 -9.34 5.98
C LEU A 88 -4.30 -8.62 4.92
N ARG A 89 -4.86 -7.52 4.38
CA ARG A 89 -4.30 -6.63 3.36
C ARG A 89 -4.70 -5.20 3.68
N THR A 90 -3.92 -4.24 3.21
CA THR A 90 -4.34 -2.85 3.27
C THR A 90 -5.55 -2.61 2.35
N PRO A 91 -6.59 -1.86 2.79
CA PRO A 91 -7.83 -1.69 2.03
C PRO A 91 -7.68 -1.15 0.62
N HIS A 92 -6.77 -0.21 0.38
CA HIS A 92 -6.65 0.47 -0.91
C HIS A 92 -5.57 -0.21 -1.77
N ALA A 93 -4.33 -0.26 -1.29
CA ALA A 93 -3.21 -0.75 -2.08
C ALA A 93 -3.03 -2.29 -2.03
N GLY A 94 -3.85 -3.01 -1.25
CA GLY A 94 -3.79 -4.47 -1.18
C GLY A 94 -2.49 -5.03 -0.61
N LEU A 95 -1.76 -4.24 0.19
CA LEU A 95 -0.40 -4.54 0.63
C LEU A 95 -0.39 -5.60 1.73
N GLU A 96 0.66 -6.41 1.77
CA GLU A 96 0.98 -7.32 2.87
C GLU A 96 2.42 -7.13 3.32
N PHE A 97 2.64 -7.16 4.63
CA PHE A 97 3.98 -7.10 5.23
C PHE A 97 4.34 -8.47 5.79
N TRP A 98 5.52 -8.97 5.44
CA TRP A 98 5.99 -10.28 5.83
C TRP A 98 7.37 -10.20 6.48
N GLN A 99 7.54 -10.84 7.62
CA GLN A 99 8.82 -10.90 8.33
C GLN A 99 8.97 -12.28 8.97
N ASN A 100 10.16 -12.86 8.91
CA ASN A 100 10.42 -14.19 9.48
C ASN A 100 9.45 -15.27 8.96
N LYS A 101 9.11 -15.21 7.66
CA LYS A 101 8.18 -16.12 6.97
C LYS A 101 6.72 -16.07 7.47
N ALA A 102 6.38 -15.11 8.33
CA ALA A 102 5.03 -14.87 8.80
C ALA A 102 4.53 -13.51 8.29
N ARG A 103 3.23 -13.41 8.02
CA ARG A 103 2.59 -12.13 7.74
C ARG A 103 2.48 -11.34 9.04
N ALA A 104 2.86 -10.07 9.01
CA ALA A 104 2.67 -9.15 10.12
C ALA A 104 1.18 -8.83 10.29
N SER A 105 0.73 -8.65 11.53
CA SER A 105 -0.59 -8.10 11.82
C SER A 105 -0.68 -6.66 11.33
N MET A 106 -1.87 -6.21 10.98
CA MET A 106 -2.14 -4.85 10.53
C MET A 106 -3.45 -4.35 11.13
N SER A 107 -3.51 -3.07 11.50
CA SER A 107 -4.73 -2.50 12.09
C SER A 107 -4.91 -1.04 11.68
N LEU A 108 -6.14 -0.56 11.63
CA LEU A 108 -6.40 0.87 11.46
C LEU A 108 -6.04 1.62 12.75
N ALA A 109 -5.44 2.80 12.63
CA ALA A 109 -5.18 3.64 13.78
C ALA A 109 -6.45 4.41 14.17
N ASN A 110 -6.87 4.30 15.42
CA ASN A 110 -8.11 4.90 15.95
C ASN A 110 -8.12 6.44 16.10
N LYS A 111 -7.24 7.18 15.41
CA LYS A 111 -6.91 8.56 15.82
C LYS A 111 -6.83 9.63 14.73
N SER A 112 -7.25 9.36 13.51
CA SER A 112 -7.15 10.36 12.45
C SER A 112 -8.37 10.32 11.54
N ASP A 113 -8.69 11.47 10.96
CA ASP A 113 -9.64 11.59 9.85
C ASP A 113 -9.14 10.85 8.60
N LEU A 114 -7.85 10.52 8.57
CA LEU A 114 -7.21 9.73 7.53
C LEU A 114 -6.95 8.29 8.02
N PRO A 115 -7.29 7.26 7.25
CA PRO A 115 -7.01 5.87 7.61
C PRO A 115 -5.48 5.64 7.58
N ILE A 116 -4.86 5.56 8.76
CA ILE A 116 -3.47 5.16 8.92
C ILE A 116 -3.44 3.70 9.32
N ILE A 117 -2.63 2.88 8.65
CA ILE A 117 -2.48 1.47 8.95
C ILE A 117 -1.23 1.26 9.79
N ASP A 118 -1.41 0.75 11.00
CA ASP A 118 -0.35 0.35 11.89
C ASP A 118 0.13 -1.06 11.58
N VAL A 119 1.44 -1.20 11.37
CA VAL A 119 2.11 -2.48 11.09
C VAL A 119 3.24 -2.66 12.11
N PRO A 120 3.03 -3.43 13.20
CA PRO A 120 4.12 -3.81 14.10
C PRO A 120 5.08 -4.78 13.41
N LEU A 121 6.37 -4.45 13.44
CA LEU A 121 7.47 -5.27 12.92
C LEU A 121 8.61 -5.30 13.93
N LYS A 122 9.51 -6.27 13.80
CA LYS A 122 10.84 -6.22 14.45
C LYS A 122 11.79 -5.34 13.63
N ARG A 123 12.87 -4.85 14.25
CA ARG A 123 13.99 -4.15 13.57
C ARG A 123 14.85 -5.08 12.72
N GLU A 124 14.22 -5.76 11.77
CA GLU A 124 14.82 -6.73 10.87
C GLU A 124 14.30 -6.50 9.45
N PRO A 125 14.98 -7.01 8.41
CA PRO A 125 14.46 -6.99 7.05
C PRO A 125 13.06 -7.61 6.94
N PHE A 126 12.26 -7.08 6.02
CA PHE A 126 10.91 -7.56 5.74
C PHE A 126 10.66 -7.63 4.22
N ILE A 127 9.62 -8.34 3.84
CA ILE A 127 9.10 -8.41 2.48
C ILE A 127 7.81 -7.61 2.44
N LEU A 128 7.71 -6.71 1.46
CA LEU A 128 6.45 -6.08 1.09
C LEU A 128 5.90 -6.81 -0.12
N ARG A 129 4.69 -7.37 0.00
CA ARG A 129 3.94 -7.93 -1.12
C ARG A 129 2.79 -7.03 -1.49
N PHE A 130 2.46 -6.99 -2.77
CA PHE A 130 1.40 -6.16 -3.32
C PHE A 130 0.79 -6.86 -4.54
N PRO A 131 -0.42 -6.46 -4.98
CA PRO A 131 -1.00 -6.93 -6.22
C PRO A 131 -0.02 -6.76 -7.38
N LYS A 132 -0.08 -7.67 -8.35
CA LYS A 132 0.77 -7.60 -9.54
C LYS A 132 0.58 -6.26 -10.26
N ILE A 133 1.69 -5.61 -10.59
CA ILE A 133 1.71 -4.32 -11.28
C ILE A 133 2.35 -4.50 -12.65
N ASP A 134 1.60 -4.17 -13.70
CA ASP A 134 2.08 -4.35 -15.07
C ASP A 134 2.82 -3.09 -15.55
N GLU A 135 2.12 -1.95 -15.64
CA GLU A 135 2.67 -0.68 -16.15
C GLU A 135 2.79 0.38 -15.08
N GLN A 136 1.88 0.37 -14.10
CA GLN A 136 1.73 1.40 -13.08
C GLN A 136 2.55 0.99 -11.86
N GLY A 137 3.75 1.56 -11.73
CA GLY A 137 4.69 1.22 -10.67
C GLY A 137 4.17 1.56 -9.29
N LEU A 138 4.46 0.74 -8.28
CA LEU A 138 4.20 1.08 -6.89
C LEU A 138 5.14 2.21 -6.46
N ARG A 139 4.59 3.34 -6.02
CA ARG A 139 5.36 4.47 -5.48
C ARG A 139 5.29 4.47 -3.95
N VAL A 140 6.45 4.60 -3.31
CA VAL A 140 6.55 4.63 -1.84
C VAL A 140 7.37 5.82 -1.38
N ASN A 141 6.71 6.77 -0.70
CA ASN A 141 7.42 7.74 0.13
C ASN A 141 7.75 7.10 1.47
N ALA A 142 8.97 7.30 1.95
CA ALA A 142 9.35 6.89 3.29
C ALA A 142 9.90 8.09 4.07
N TRP A 143 9.42 8.25 5.30
CA TRP A 143 9.87 9.27 6.23
C TRP A 143 10.02 8.71 7.66
N THR A 144 10.80 9.40 8.46
CA THR A 144 11.00 9.21 9.90
C THR A 144 10.04 10.01 10.81
N SER A 145 9.08 10.75 10.26
CA SER A 145 8.13 11.62 10.96
C SER A 145 6.79 11.57 10.26
N ASP A 146 5.71 11.81 11.00
CA ASP A 146 4.32 11.82 10.53
C ASP A 146 3.94 13.06 9.70
N TYR A 147 4.90 13.91 9.33
CA TYR A 147 4.66 15.10 8.53
C TYR A 147 3.88 14.80 7.23
N ASN A 148 4.14 13.64 6.61
CA ASN A 148 3.42 13.21 5.41
C ASN A 148 1.92 12.91 5.65
N PHE A 149 1.53 12.65 6.89
CA PHE A 149 0.14 12.37 7.27
C PHE A 149 -0.64 13.63 7.65
N SER A 150 0.05 14.74 7.95
CA SER A 150 -0.57 15.99 8.40
C SER A 150 -0.83 17.01 7.29
N ILE A 151 -0.52 16.67 6.03
CA ILE A 151 -0.73 17.58 4.90
C ILE A 151 -2.21 17.60 4.53
N GLU A 152 -2.79 18.79 4.46
CA GLU A 152 -4.15 19.03 3.99
C GLU A 152 -4.32 18.62 2.51
N ASP A 153 -5.48 18.07 2.15
CA ASP A 153 -5.75 17.55 0.81
C ASP A 153 -5.46 18.57 -0.31
N SER A 154 -5.78 19.86 -0.08
CA SER A 154 -5.56 20.94 -1.04
C SER A 154 -4.09 21.21 -1.36
N ASP A 155 -3.19 20.89 -0.43
CA ASP A 155 -1.76 21.15 -0.58
C ASP A 155 -1.00 19.94 -1.12
N ARG A 156 -1.59 18.73 -1.06
CA ARG A 156 -0.92 17.49 -1.48
C ARG A 156 -0.44 17.54 -2.92
N ALA A 157 -1.28 17.96 -3.85
CA ALA A 157 -0.90 18.03 -5.27
C ALA A 157 0.34 18.91 -5.53
N THR A 158 0.67 19.84 -4.62
CA THR A 158 1.84 20.72 -4.74
C THR A 158 3.11 20.14 -4.12
N LEU A 159 3.00 19.06 -3.36
CA LEU A 159 4.17 18.49 -2.71
C LEU A 159 4.92 17.54 -3.65
N PRO A 160 6.25 17.51 -3.55
CA PRO A 160 7.10 16.60 -4.30
C PRO A 160 6.62 15.13 -4.32
N PRO A 161 5.98 14.60 -3.26
CA PRO A 161 5.35 13.29 -3.29
C PRO A 161 4.33 12.97 -4.34
N PHE A 162 3.63 13.99 -4.79
CA PHE A 162 2.43 13.81 -5.57
C PHE A 162 2.60 14.36 -6.99
N CYS A 163 3.82 14.79 -7.36
CA CYS A 163 4.14 15.21 -8.72
C CYS A 163 4.82 14.10 -9.54
N SER A 164 4.34 13.91 -10.77
CA SER A 164 4.96 13.01 -11.74
C SER A 164 6.39 13.45 -12.06
N GLY A 165 7.31 12.48 -12.20
CA GLY A 165 8.73 12.74 -12.49
C GLY A 165 9.58 13.24 -11.30
N CYS A 166 8.98 13.39 -10.12
CA CYS A 166 9.67 13.89 -8.91
C CYS A 166 10.38 12.80 -8.09
N ALA A 167 10.36 11.55 -8.56
CA ALA A 167 10.92 10.39 -7.87
C ALA A 167 12.45 10.27 -8.03
N TYR A 168 13.12 9.75 -6.99
CA TYR A 168 14.52 9.36 -7.07
C TYR A 168 14.64 7.85 -7.28
N ALA A 169 15.23 7.45 -8.39
CA ALA A 169 15.72 6.10 -8.57
C ALA A 169 17.23 6.05 -8.31
N ALA A 170 17.64 5.49 -7.17
CA ALA A 170 19.07 5.35 -6.86
C ALA A 170 19.80 4.47 -7.88
N HIS A 171 19.12 3.44 -8.42
CA HIS A 171 19.67 2.51 -9.39
C HIS A 171 18.60 1.93 -10.34
N ALA A 172 19.05 1.30 -11.43
CA ALA A 172 18.19 0.55 -12.34
C ALA A 172 17.50 -0.64 -11.65
N TYR A 173 18.19 -1.26 -10.69
CA TYR A 173 17.67 -2.30 -9.80
C TYR A 173 17.41 -1.73 -8.41
N PHE A 174 16.41 -2.26 -7.72
CA PHE A 174 16.21 -1.94 -6.31
C PHE A 174 17.30 -2.63 -5.47
N ASN A 175 17.99 -1.86 -4.62
CA ASN A 175 19.08 -2.36 -3.77
C ASN A 175 18.59 -2.86 -2.39
N GLY A 176 17.27 -2.94 -2.19
CA GLY A 176 16.69 -3.37 -0.93
C GLY A 176 16.65 -2.31 0.16
N LYS A 177 16.87 -1.02 -0.15
CA LYS A 177 16.82 0.09 0.83
C LYS A 177 15.79 1.14 0.43
N LEU A 178 14.86 1.48 1.35
CA LEU A 178 13.94 2.58 1.13
C LEU A 178 14.67 3.92 1.27
N PHE A 179 14.65 4.74 0.24
CA PHE A 179 15.17 6.10 0.31
C PHE A 179 14.22 6.99 1.13
N LEU A 180 14.77 7.72 2.09
CA LEU A 180 14.09 8.62 3.01
C LEU A 180 14.16 10.06 2.52
N GLY A 181 13.03 10.76 2.61
CA GLY A 181 12.99 12.23 2.55
C GLY A 181 11.85 12.81 1.71
N LYS A 182 11.69 14.13 1.81
CA LYS A 182 10.60 14.87 1.14
C LYS A 182 10.52 14.73 -0.36
N HIS A 183 11.64 14.53 -1.02
CA HIS A 183 11.69 14.42 -2.47
C HIS A 183 11.90 12.97 -2.92
N GLY A 184 11.97 12.03 -1.97
CA GLY A 184 12.33 10.64 -2.21
C GLY A 184 11.13 9.74 -2.43
N PHE A 185 10.92 9.29 -3.66
CA PHE A 185 9.95 8.24 -3.97
C PHE A 185 10.69 7.02 -4.46
N ASN A 186 10.43 5.91 -3.80
CA ASN A 186 10.88 4.61 -4.25
C ASN A 186 9.87 4.16 -5.32
N TYR A 187 10.31 4.09 -6.58
CA TYR A 187 9.50 3.68 -7.72
C TYR A 187 9.78 2.22 -8.07
N PHE A 188 8.83 1.33 -7.79
CA PHE A 188 8.94 -0.11 -7.96
C PHE A 188 8.15 -0.58 -9.18
N LEU A 189 8.86 -0.96 -10.24
CA LEU A 189 8.29 -1.50 -11.48
C LEU A 189 9.32 -2.37 -12.19
N GLY A 190 8.85 -3.34 -12.97
CA GLY A 190 9.68 -4.16 -13.86
C GLY A 190 10.80 -4.87 -13.11
N LYS A 191 12.06 -4.60 -13.47
CA LYS A 191 13.25 -5.24 -12.85
C LYS A 191 13.51 -4.84 -11.38
N ARG A 192 12.70 -3.95 -10.81
CA ARG A 192 12.82 -3.51 -9.41
C ARG A 192 11.95 -4.31 -8.45
N VAL A 193 11.07 -5.16 -8.98
CA VAL A 193 10.21 -6.05 -8.21
C VAL A 193 10.51 -7.50 -8.60
N SER A 194 10.19 -8.43 -7.70
CA SER A 194 10.24 -9.87 -7.97
C SER A 194 8.82 -10.41 -8.03
N SER A 195 8.54 -11.32 -8.96
CA SER A 195 7.23 -11.99 -8.99
C SER A 195 7.16 -13.02 -7.86
N TYR A 196 6.14 -12.90 -7.00
CA TYR A 196 5.85 -13.87 -5.95
C TYR A 196 4.86 -14.93 -6.43
N SER A 197 3.82 -14.49 -7.14
CA SER A 197 2.80 -15.36 -7.74
C SER A 197 2.28 -14.75 -9.06
N ASN A 198 1.28 -15.39 -9.67
CA ASN A 198 0.62 -14.84 -10.84
C ASN A 198 -0.14 -13.53 -10.54
N GLU A 199 -0.49 -13.29 -9.28
CA GLU A 199 -1.34 -12.18 -8.84
C GLU A 199 -0.59 -11.18 -7.94
N GLN A 200 0.67 -11.46 -7.59
CA GLN A 200 1.42 -10.65 -6.64
C GLN A 200 2.88 -10.51 -7.03
N ASP A 201 3.38 -9.30 -6.80
CA ASP A 201 4.79 -8.97 -6.80
C ASP A 201 5.27 -8.71 -5.37
N GLU A 202 6.58 -8.74 -5.18
CA GLU A 202 7.22 -8.48 -3.91
C GLU A 202 8.53 -7.71 -4.04
N ILE A 203 8.88 -7.00 -2.96
CA ILE A 203 10.20 -6.42 -2.74
C ILE A 203 10.74 -6.82 -1.38
N TYR A 204 12.05 -7.05 -1.31
CA TYR A 204 12.77 -7.27 -0.06
C TYR A 204 13.36 -5.96 0.44
N VAL A 205 12.98 -5.53 1.64
CA VAL A 205 13.46 -4.30 2.26
C VAL A 205 14.32 -4.65 3.48
N SER A 206 15.59 -4.28 3.41
CA SER A 206 16.61 -4.57 4.42
C SER A 206 17.07 -3.35 5.23
N GLY A 207 16.58 -2.16 4.88
CA GLY A 207 16.91 -0.93 5.58
C GLY A 207 16.45 0.31 4.83
N VAL A 208 17.09 1.42 5.18
CA VAL A 208 16.79 2.75 4.66
C VAL A 208 18.05 3.42 4.11
N SER A 209 17.87 4.40 3.24
CA SER A 209 18.96 5.26 2.74
C SER A 209 18.53 6.72 2.71
N SER A 210 19.48 7.63 2.73
CA SER A 210 19.27 9.08 2.58
C SER A 210 20.42 9.66 1.74
N LYS A 211 20.44 10.99 1.57
CA LYS A 211 21.56 11.64 0.86
C LYS A 211 22.88 11.51 1.63
N GLU A 212 22.79 11.33 2.93
CA GLU A 212 23.92 11.26 3.87
C GLU A 212 24.50 9.85 4.00
N GLY A 213 23.80 8.80 3.55
CA GLY A 213 24.28 7.41 3.63
C GLY A 213 23.16 6.37 3.63
N HIS A 214 23.48 5.14 4.04
CA HIS A 214 22.51 4.06 4.22
C HIS A 214 22.61 3.44 5.61
N VAL A 215 21.50 2.91 6.10
CA VAL A 215 21.35 2.32 7.44
C VAL A 215 20.51 1.05 7.33
N ASP A 216 21.00 -0.05 7.91
CA ASP A 216 20.27 -1.31 7.98
C ASP A 216 19.25 -1.28 9.12
N PHE A 217 18.16 -2.06 9.04
CA PHE A 217 17.09 -1.98 10.05
C PHE A 217 17.48 -2.21 11.53
N PRO A 218 18.55 -2.94 11.89
CA PRO A 218 19.00 -2.98 13.28
C PRO A 218 19.34 -1.58 13.84
N ASP A 219 19.77 -0.66 12.97
CA ASP A 219 20.26 0.67 13.32
C ASP A 219 19.29 1.80 12.93
N ALA A 220 18.16 1.46 12.31
CA ALA A 220 17.17 2.42 11.84
C ALA A 220 16.31 2.96 13.00
N GLN A 221 15.73 4.14 12.81
CA GLN A 221 14.84 4.78 13.79
C GLN A 221 13.65 3.88 14.17
N SER A 222 13.07 4.13 15.35
CA SER A 222 11.99 3.30 15.92
C SER A 222 10.71 3.23 15.08
N ARG A 223 10.49 4.18 14.15
CA ARG A 223 9.29 4.23 13.30
C ARG A 223 9.61 4.73 11.91
N LEU A 224 8.85 4.21 10.94
CA LEU A 224 8.78 4.76 9.59
C LEU A 224 7.32 5.07 9.23
N TYR A 225 7.17 6.16 8.50
CA TYR A 225 5.90 6.69 8.01
C TYR A 225 5.95 6.60 6.50
N LEU A 226 5.09 5.75 5.94
CA LEU A 226 5.07 5.43 4.54
C LEU A 226 3.79 5.95 3.89
N THR A 227 3.93 6.49 2.70
CA THR A 227 2.81 6.78 1.80
C THR A 227 2.98 5.90 0.57
N PHE A 228 2.04 5.00 0.37
CA PHE A 228 1.95 4.17 -0.81
C PHE A 228 1.03 4.82 -1.81
N TRP A 229 1.38 4.77 -3.09
CA TRP A 229 0.50 5.18 -4.18
C TRP A 229 0.56 4.15 -5.29
N ILE A 230 -0.63 3.76 -5.75
CA ILE A 230 -0.87 2.88 -6.88
C ILE A 230 -1.89 3.64 -7.73
N ASP A 231 -1.43 4.11 -8.88
CA ASP A 231 -2.34 4.55 -9.94
C ASP A 231 -3.20 3.32 -10.31
N HIS A 232 -4.51 3.47 -10.25
CA HIS A 232 -5.43 2.35 -10.52
C HIS A 232 -6.10 2.47 -11.88
N ASP A 233 -6.24 3.70 -12.40
CA ASP A 233 -6.93 3.97 -13.66
C ASP A 233 -5.97 4.35 -14.81
N GLY A 234 -4.70 4.58 -14.51
CA GLY A 234 -3.64 4.86 -15.47
C GLY A 234 -3.68 6.25 -16.05
N ASP A 235 -4.31 7.21 -15.38
CA ASP A 235 -4.36 8.58 -15.84
C ASP A 235 -3.15 9.43 -15.37
N ASP A 236 -2.22 8.83 -14.61
CA ASP A 236 -1.06 9.49 -13.99
C ASP A 236 -1.44 10.68 -13.07
N VAL A 237 -2.72 10.82 -12.71
CA VAL A 237 -3.26 11.83 -11.82
C VAL A 237 -3.48 11.22 -10.44
N PHE A 238 -2.98 11.92 -9.44
CA PHE A 238 -3.12 11.47 -8.07
C PHE A 238 -4.54 11.69 -7.56
N ASN A 239 -5.31 10.61 -7.39
CA ASN A 239 -6.62 10.67 -6.76
C ASN A 239 -6.55 10.31 -5.26
N ILE A 240 -7.50 10.84 -4.47
CA ILE A 240 -7.46 10.69 -3.00
C ILE A 240 -7.63 9.24 -2.53
N ASP A 241 -8.21 8.40 -3.38
CA ASP A 241 -8.49 6.99 -3.16
C ASP A 241 -7.38 6.05 -3.64
N GLU A 242 -6.30 6.58 -4.24
CA GLU A 242 -5.17 5.82 -4.79
C GLU A 242 -3.96 5.74 -3.87
N PHE A 243 -4.02 6.39 -2.71
CA PHE A 243 -2.93 6.35 -1.75
C PHE A 243 -3.36 5.83 -0.40
N GLU A 244 -2.36 5.35 0.32
CA GLU A 244 -2.57 4.78 1.65
C GLU A 244 -1.42 5.12 2.58
N PHE A 245 -1.76 5.44 3.82
CA PHE A 245 -0.79 5.77 4.85
C PHE A 245 -0.52 4.55 5.72
N VAL A 246 0.75 4.20 5.87
CA VAL A 246 1.19 3.08 6.67
C VAL A 246 2.25 3.54 7.65
N ARG A 247 2.10 3.16 8.92
CA ARG A 247 3.09 3.38 9.96
C ARG A 247 3.72 2.05 10.36
N LEU A 248 5.01 1.92 10.08
CA LEU A 248 5.81 0.80 10.57
C LEU A 248 6.27 1.11 12.00
N ASN A 249 5.83 0.29 12.95
CA ASN A 249 6.21 0.41 14.35
C ASN A 249 7.22 -0.68 14.67
N PHE A 250 8.49 -0.31 14.86
CA PHE A 250 9.54 -1.28 15.13
C PHE A 250 9.71 -1.54 16.63
N ALA A 251 9.37 -2.76 17.04
CA ALA A 251 9.69 -3.28 18.36
C ALA A 251 11.11 -3.86 18.40
N ASP A 252 11.72 -3.82 19.57
CA ASP A 252 12.95 -4.55 19.91
C ASP A 252 12.70 -6.07 19.97
#